data_AF-A0A8X6HPP6-F1
#
_entry.id   AF-A0A8X6HPP6-F1
#
_cell.length_a   1.000
_cell.length_b   1.000
_cell.length_c   1.000
_cell.angle_alpha   90.00
_cell.angle_beta   90.00
_cell.angle_gamma   90.00
#
_symmetry.space_group_name_H-M   'P 1'
#
loop_
_entity.id
_entity.type
_entity.pdbx_description
1 polymer ?
#
loop_
_entity_poly.entity_id
_entity_poly.type
_entity_poly.pdbx_seq_one_letter_code
_entity_poly.pdbx_strand_id
1 'polypeptide(L)'
;PAFLSSILHCIGKFIRGKMDFPESSDILKLCESLYKNSSTAFQQEANKILMKKCRAEEALIFFVAEDHSELLCEVVGNKILSEEIKVSVENSTFQTVLEKKTSQIVNKAKFCLGNNNSFSIQVDSILCVPLFNSNAEDRVTSLLCLVNKKNFTVEDLELAKSWAKYIGPLLWRCRQYEDERKIRKQAQSLLQVIKTLLVQIEVMTEARKLTGAERCSLFLLDREENVLVAKVFDGNSTENLNEINSLSYQWTVSDTTLKKTTAIDVRWPGHRLNFAIVLEAMDS
;
A
#
# COMPACT_ATOMS: atom_id res chain seq x y z
N PRO A 1 -8.51 -5.17 -17.72
CA PRO A 1 -8.97 -4.41 -18.92
C PRO A 1 -8.53 -2.93 -18.93
N ALA A 2 -8.87 -2.13 -17.91
CA ALA A 2 -8.53 -0.70 -17.85
C ALA A 2 -7.01 -0.42 -17.75
N PHE A 3 -6.29 -1.20 -16.93
CA PHE A 3 -4.82 -1.10 -16.78
C PHE A 3 -4.08 -1.37 -18.10
N LEU A 4 -4.43 -2.45 -18.79
CA LEU A 4 -3.88 -2.79 -20.11
C LEU A 4 -4.22 -1.77 -21.19
N SER A 5 -5.45 -1.24 -21.19
CA SER A 5 -5.87 -0.16 -22.11
C SER A 5 -5.05 1.12 -21.88
N SER A 6 -4.80 1.47 -20.62
CA SER A 6 -3.97 2.62 -20.27
C SER A 6 -2.53 2.39 -20.71
N ILE A 7 -1.91 1.24 -20.40
CA ILE A 7 -0.56 0.86 -20.86
C ILE A 7 -0.45 0.94 -22.39
N LEU A 8 -1.39 0.31 -23.11
CA LEU A 8 -1.45 0.35 -24.58
C LEU A 8 -1.62 1.78 -25.10
N HIS A 9 -2.36 2.65 -24.40
CA HIS A 9 -2.47 4.07 -24.75
C HIS A 9 -1.14 4.83 -24.54
N CYS A 10 -0.35 4.52 -23.51
CA CYS A 10 1.00 5.10 -23.39
C CYS A 10 1.91 4.58 -24.50
N ILE A 11 1.97 3.26 -24.69
CA ILE A 11 2.79 2.65 -25.74
C ILE A 11 2.40 3.20 -27.12
N GLY A 12 1.10 3.35 -27.39
CA GLY A 12 0.57 3.92 -28.63
C GLY A 12 0.92 5.40 -28.85
N LYS A 13 1.03 6.21 -27.78
CA LYS A 13 1.58 7.58 -27.87
C LYS A 13 3.08 7.59 -28.16
N PHE A 14 3.84 6.65 -27.60
CA PHE A 14 5.28 6.52 -27.84
C PHE A 14 5.63 6.07 -29.27
N ILE A 15 4.82 5.20 -29.88
CA ILE A 15 5.04 4.73 -31.27
C ILE A 15 4.86 5.86 -32.30
N ARG A 16 4.08 6.90 -32.00
CA ARG A 16 3.83 8.03 -32.94
C ARG A 16 4.99 9.02 -33.04
N GLY A 17 5.93 9.03 -32.11
CA GLY A 17 7.15 9.83 -32.20
C GLY A 17 8.27 9.02 -32.84
N LYS A 18 8.91 9.51 -33.90
CA LYS A 18 10.18 8.98 -34.40
C LYS A 18 11.23 9.13 -33.29
N MET A 19 11.37 8.13 -32.44
CA MET A 19 12.43 8.01 -31.44
C MET A 19 13.14 6.69 -31.66
N ASP A 20 14.48 6.70 -31.61
CA ASP A 20 15.31 5.50 -31.70
C ASP A 20 14.89 4.52 -30.61
N PHE A 21 14.28 3.42 -31.06
CA PHE A 21 13.66 2.44 -30.19
C PHE A 21 14.74 1.60 -29.49
N PRO A 22 14.65 1.38 -28.17
CA PRO A 22 15.34 0.26 -27.55
C PRO A 22 14.94 -1.06 -28.24
N GLU A 23 15.85 -2.05 -28.28
CA GLU A 23 15.58 -3.35 -28.91
C GLU A 23 14.21 -3.91 -28.46
N SER A 24 13.35 -4.23 -29.42
CA SER A 24 11.93 -4.54 -29.18
C SER A 24 11.71 -5.71 -28.21
N SER A 25 12.68 -6.62 -28.11
CA SER A 25 12.65 -7.77 -27.21
C SER A 25 12.75 -7.39 -25.72
N ASP A 26 13.52 -6.37 -25.38
CA ASP A 26 13.70 -5.94 -23.99
C ASP A 26 12.50 -5.12 -23.51
N ILE A 27 11.87 -4.34 -24.40
CA ILE A 27 10.59 -3.66 -24.10
C ILE A 27 9.48 -4.69 -23.84
N LEU A 28 9.44 -5.77 -24.60
CA LEU A 28 8.45 -6.83 -24.37
C LEU A 28 8.61 -7.48 -23.00
N LYS A 29 9.84 -7.74 -22.54
CA LYS A 29 10.09 -8.25 -21.17
C LYS A 29 9.66 -7.23 -20.11
N LEU A 30 9.95 -5.95 -20.32
CA LEU A 30 9.50 -4.90 -19.42
C LEU A 30 7.97 -4.85 -19.36
N CYS A 31 7.28 -4.96 -20.50
CA CYS A 31 5.82 -5.05 -20.56
C CYS A 31 5.28 -6.34 -19.93
N GLU A 32 5.98 -7.47 -20.07
CA GLU A 32 5.63 -8.74 -19.41
C GLU A 32 5.61 -8.59 -17.90
N SER A 33 6.60 -7.87 -17.34
CA SER A 33 6.68 -7.61 -15.90
C SER A 33 5.46 -6.81 -15.38
N LEU A 34 4.84 -5.96 -16.21
CA LEU A 34 3.63 -5.21 -15.84
C LEU A 34 2.43 -6.13 -15.56
N TYR A 35 2.35 -7.31 -16.17
CA TYR A 35 1.25 -8.25 -15.93
C TYR A 35 1.26 -8.83 -14.51
N LYS A 36 2.41 -8.79 -13.83
CA LYS A 36 2.52 -9.18 -12.42
C LYS A 36 1.79 -8.21 -11.49
N ASN A 37 1.39 -7.03 -11.99
CA ASN A 37 0.75 -5.95 -11.23
C ASN A 37 1.54 -5.61 -9.96
N SER A 38 2.86 -5.59 -10.09
CA SER A 38 3.82 -5.40 -9.01
C SER A 38 4.89 -4.41 -9.45
N SER A 39 4.97 -3.26 -8.79
CA SER A 39 5.96 -2.23 -9.10
C SER A 39 7.38 -2.72 -8.80
N THR A 40 7.56 -3.55 -7.78
CA THR A 40 8.86 -4.17 -7.45
C THR A 40 9.30 -5.16 -8.54
N ALA A 41 8.39 -5.99 -9.06
CA ALA A 41 8.71 -6.90 -10.16
C ALA A 41 9.08 -6.15 -11.45
N PHE A 42 8.43 -5.01 -11.71
CA PHE A 42 8.78 -4.12 -12.82
C PHE A 42 10.17 -3.49 -12.63
N GLN A 43 10.45 -2.99 -11.42
CA GLN A 43 11.76 -2.43 -11.07
C GLN A 43 12.88 -3.45 -11.26
N GLN A 44 12.70 -4.70 -10.81
CA GLN A 44 13.70 -5.77 -11.00
C GLN A 44 14.04 -5.98 -12.48
N GLU A 45 13.04 -6.07 -13.36
CA GLU A 45 13.30 -6.28 -14.79
C GLU A 45 13.93 -5.04 -15.45
N ALA A 46 13.47 -3.83 -15.10
CA ALA A 46 14.07 -2.58 -15.56
C ALA A 46 15.56 -2.48 -15.14
N ASN A 47 15.84 -2.73 -13.87
CA ASN A 47 17.19 -2.73 -13.31
C ASN A 47 18.08 -3.74 -14.05
N LYS A 48 17.60 -4.97 -14.24
CA LYS A 48 18.31 -6.04 -14.96
C LYS A 48 18.70 -5.64 -16.38
N ILE A 49 17.79 -5.02 -17.13
CA ILE A 49 18.05 -4.56 -18.50
C ILE A 49 19.12 -3.47 -18.49
N LEU A 50 18.99 -2.47 -17.61
CA LEU A 50 19.90 -1.33 -17.55
C LEU A 50 21.30 -1.72 -17.07
N MET A 51 21.42 -2.57 -16.05
CA MET A 51 22.71 -3.11 -15.58
C MET A 51 23.45 -3.79 -16.74
N LYS A 52 22.75 -4.62 -17.51
CA LYS A 52 23.34 -5.32 -18.67
C LYS A 52 23.76 -4.35 -19.78
N LYS A 53 22.90 -3.39 -20.14
CA LYS A 53 23.15 -2.45 -21.25
C LYS A 53 24.26 -1.44 -20.92
N CYS A 54 24.29 -0.94 -19.69
CA CYS A 54 25.28 0.06 -19.25
C CYS A 54 26.53 -0.55 -18.61
N ARG A 55 26.56 -1.87 -18.33
CA ARG A 55 27.64 -2.55 -17.59
C ARG A 55 27.88 -1.93 -16.21
N ALA A 56 26.80 -1.61 -15.51
CA ALA A 56 26.80 -1.17 -14.13
C ALA A 56 26.72 -2.38 -13.19
N GLU A 57 27.28 -2.28 -11.99
CA GLU A 57 27.16 -3.31 -10.96
C GLU A 57 25.72 -3.43 -10.46
N GLU A 58 25.11 -2.28 -10.14
CA GLU A 58 23.76 -2.21 -9.61
C GLU A 58 22.94 -1.13 -10.34
N ALA A 59 21.64 -1.35 -10.40
CA ALA A 59 20.66 -0.36 -10.82
C ALA A 59 19.56 -0.26 -9.77
N LEU A 60 19.06 0.94 -9.54
CA LEU A 60 18.01 1.19 -8.56
C LEU A 60 17.17 2.38 -8.99
N ILE A 61 15.93 2.42 -8.49
CA ILE A 61 15.03 3.56 -8.70
C ILE A 61 14.67 4.11 -7.32
N PHE A 62 14.99 5.37 -7.10
CA PHE A 62 14.53 6.11 -5.93
C PHE A 62 13.18 6.77 -6.22
N PHE A 63 12.23 6.65 -5.31
CA PHE A 63 11.02 7.46 -5.29
C PHE A 63 11.26 8.71 -4.46
N VAL A 64 10.81 9.84 -4.97
CA VAL A 64 10.89 11.11 -4.24
C VAL A 64 9.71 11.21 -3.30
N ALA A 65 9.96 11.45 -2.01
CA ALA A 65 8.92 11.71 -1.02
C ALA A 65 8.11 12.97 -1.39
N GLU A 66 6.89 13.09 -0.87
CA GLU A 66 5.96 14.18 -1.25
C GLU A 66 6.52 15.57 -0.94
N ASP A 67 7.28 15.68 0.15
CA ASP A 67 7.95 16.88 0.64
C ASP A 67 9.31 17.14 -0.04
N HIS A 68 9.74 16.25 -0.96
CA HIS A 68 11.03 16.29 -1.65
C HIS A 68 12.26 16.25 -0.73
N SER A 69 12.11 15.85 0.54
CA SER A 69 13.20 15.81 1.51
C SER A 69 13.96 14.48 1.49
N GLU A 70 13.27 13.39 1.13
CA GLU A 70 13.79 12.04 1.17
C GLU A 70 13.63 11.30 -0.17
N LEU A 71 14.55 10.37 -0.40
CA LEU A 71 14.52 9.38 -1.46
C LEU A 71 14.35 7.99 -0.86
N LEU A 72 13.39 7.24 -1.39
CA LEU A 72 13.03 5.91 -0.92
C LEU A 72 13.34 4.85 -1.99
N CYS A 73 13.99 3.76 -1.62
CA CYS A 73 14.29 2.67 -2.55
C CYS A 73 13.98 1.30 -1.93
N GLU A 74 13.18 0.50 -2.64
CA GLU A 74 12.75 -0.83 -2.19
C GLU A 74 13.42 -1.96 -3.00
N VAL A 75 14.07 -1.63 -4.13
CA VAL A 75 14.65 -2.61 -5.07
C VAL A 75 16.03 -2.17 -5.53
N VAL A 76 17.02 -3.02 -5.29
CA VAL A 76 18.39 -2.84 -5.81
C VAL A 76 18.75 -4.03 -6.67
N GLY A 77 19.06 -3.75 -7.93
CA GLY A 77 19.32 -4.77 -8.94
C GLY A 77 18.12 -5.69 -9.05
N ASN A 78 18.35 -6.96 -8.74
CA ASN A 78 17.31 -8.00 -8.71
C ASN A 78 16.76 -8.29 -7.30
N LYS A 79 17.24 -7.60 -6.26
CA LYS A 79 16.86 -7.87 -4.87
C LYS A 79 15.76 -6.90 -4.42
N ILE A 80 14.67 -7.45 -3.92
CA ILE A 80 13.65 -6.69 -3.18
C ILE A 80 14.12 -6.63 -1.72
N LEU A 81 14.15 -5.44 -1.15
CA LEU A 81 14.59 -5.21 0.21
C LEU A 81 13.43 -5.43 1.20
N SER A 82 13.74 -5.98 2.37
CA SER A 82 12.77 -6.10 3.47
C SER A 82 12.49 -4.75 4.13
N GLU A 83 13.49 -3.86 4.13
CA GLU A 83 13.41 -2.49 4.62
C GLU A 83 13.89 -1.55 3.51
N GLU A 84 13.15 -0.47 3.28
CA GLU A 84 13.51 0.52 2.28
C GLU A 84 14.78 1.30 2.66
N ILE A 85 15.62 1.59 1.66
CA ILE A 85 16.72 2.53 1.81
C ILE A 85 16.12 3.93 1.81
N LYS A 86 16.49 4.73 2.82
CA LYS A 86 16.13 6.15 2.92
C LYS A 86 17.38 7.00 2.76
N VAL A 87 17.31 8.00 1.89
CA VAL A 87 18.41 8.92 1.67
C VAL A 87 17.87 10.35 1.79
N SER A 88 18.47 11.14 2.67
CA SER A 88 18.18 12.57 2.72
C SER A 88 18.69 13.24 1.46
N VAL A 89 17.85 14.08 0.85
CA VAL A 89 18.20 14.86 -0.34
C VAL A 89 19.19 15.97 0.00
N GLU A 90 19.06 16.58 1.18
CA GLU A 90 19.88 17.72 1.59
C GLU A 90 21.37 17.35 1.64
N ASN A 91 22.22 18.18 1.05
CA ASN A 91 23.67 17.97 0.97
C ASN A 91 24.09 16.67 0.25
N SER A 92 23.21 16.07 -0.55
CA SER A 92 23.49 14.87 -1.33
C SER A 92 23.82 15.17 -2.79
N THR A 93 24.39 14.18 -3.48
CA THR A 93 24.58 14.24 -4.94
C THR A 93 23.26 14.33 -5.72
N PHE A 94 22.14 13.98 -5.10
CA PHE A 94 20.82 13.94 -5.75
C PHE A 94 20.11 15.29 -5.73
N GLN A 95 20.48 16.19 -4.81
CA GLN A 95 19.88 17.52 -4.68
C GLN A 95 19.93 18.30 -6.00
N THR A 96 21.11 18.33 -6.64
CA THR A 96 21.28 19.03 -7.92
C THR A 96 20.40 18.46 -9.03
N VAL A 97 20.21 17.13 -9.05
CA VAL A 97 19.37 16.44 -10.05
C VAL A 97 17.90 16.81 -9.86
N LEU A 98 17.44 16.91 -8.61
CA LEU A 98 16.05 17.27 -8.28
C LEU A 98 15.77 18.75 -8.54
N GLU A 99 16.66 19.65 -8.11
CA GLU A 99 16.50 21.11 -8.27
C GLU A 99 16.58 21.53 -9.74
N LYS A 100 17.60 21.04 -10.46
CA LYS A 100 17.84 21.43 -11.85
C LYS A 100 17.07 20.56 -12.84
N LYS A 101 16.48 19.46 -12.39
CA LYS A 101 15.79 18.47 -13.25
C LYS A 101 16.69 17.92 -14.36
N THR A 102 18.02 17.86 -14.13
CA THR A 102 19.01 17.40 -15.11
C THR A 102 19.70 16.12 -14.68
N SER A 103 19.99 15.27 -15.66
CA SER A 103 20.75 14.03 -15.42
C SER A 103 22.21 14.34 -15.10
N GLN A 104 22.85 13.50 -14.28
CA GLN A 104 24.22 13.72 -13.81
C GLN A 104 25.03 12.42 -13.81
N ILE A 105 26.33 12.54 -14.10
CA ILE A 105 27.34 11.50 -13.89
C ILE A 105 28.30 11.94 -12.79
N VAL A 106 28.55 11.08 -11.82
CA VAL A 106 29.52 11.29 -10.74
C VAL A 106 30.41 10.06 -10.63
N ASN A 107 31.57 10.08 -11.29
CA ASN A 107 32.51 8.94 -11.30
C ASN A 107 33.38 8.82 -10.03
N LYS A 108 33.28 9.77 -9.10
CA LYS A 108 34.04 9.80 -7.84
C LYS A 108 33.12 10.16 -6.67
N ALA A 109 32.03 9.41 -6.52
CA ALA A 109 30.96 9.78 -5.60
C ALA A 109 31.29 9.43 -4.14
N LYS A 110 31.86 8.23 -3.91
CA LYS A 110 32.37 7.74 -2.62
C LYS A 110 31.43 8.00 -1.43
N PHE A 111 30.30 7.32 -1.42
CA PHE A 111 29.35 7.33 -0.30
C PHE A 111 28.71 5.95 -0.10
N CYS A 112 27.98 5.75 1.00
CA CYS A 112 27.28 4.49 1.28
C CYS A 112 25.77 4.67 1.10
N LEU A 113 25.12 3.70 0.47
CA LEU A 113 23.66 3.57 0.47
C LEU A 113 23.23 2.41 1.36
N GLY A 114 22.13 2.57 2.09
CA GLY A 114 21.52 1.52 2.89
C GLY A 114 21.56 1.77 4.38
N ASN A 115 20.93 0.86 5.14
CA ASN A 115 20.86 0.93 6.58
C ASN A 115 21.91 -0.04 7.13
N ASN A 116 22.80 0.44 7.98
CA ASN A 116 23.98 -0.28 8.51
C ASN A 116 23.71 -1.68 9.11
N ASN A 117 22.44 -2.06 9.30
CA ASN A 117 22.02 -3.30 9.96
C ASN A 117 21.59 -4.43 9.01
N SER A 118 21.21 -4.15 7.75
CA SER A 118 20.56 -5.17 6.89
C SER A 118 21.09 -5.23 5.47
N PHE A 119 21.42 -4.08 4.87
CA PHE A 119 21.90 -4.02 3.51
C PHE A 119 22.64 -2.70 3.28
N SER A 120 23.84 -2.78 2.70
CA SER A 120 24.67 -1.61 2.38
C SER A 120 25.36 -1.78 1.03
N ILE A 121 25.45 -0.71 0.26
CA ILE A 121 26.19 -0.63 -1.00
C ILE A 121 27.21 0.50 -0.87
N GLN A 122 28.47 0.20 -1.16
CA GLN A 122 29.49 1.22 -1.36
C GLN A 122 29.35 1.80 -2.76
N VAL A 123 29.14 3.11 -2.87
CA VAL A 123 28.95 3.81 -4.15
C VAL A 123 30.22 4.55 -4.51
N ASP A 124 30.98 4.01 -5.46
CA ASP A 124 32.20 4.63 -6.01
C ASP A 124 31.86 5.57 -7.17
N SER A 125 30.90 5.17 -8.00
CA SER A 125 30.41 5.95 -9.13
C SER A 125 28.90 5.82 -9.28
N ILE A 126 28.25 6.88 -9.75
CA ILE A 126 26.81 6.89 -9.96
C ILE A 126 26.44 7.71 -11.20
N LEU A 127 25.45 7.23 -11.94
CA LEU A 127 24.76 7.93 -13.02
C LEU A 127 23.30 8.05 -12.63
N CYS A 128 22.76 9.26 -12.64
CA CYS A 128 21.41 9.55 -12.18
C CYS A 128 20.59 10.25 -13.28
N VAL A 129 19.39 9.76 -13.56
CA VAL A 129 18.44 10.33 -14.53
C VAL A 129 17.10 10.57 -13.85
N PRO A 130 16.57 11.81 -13.87
CA PRO A 130 15.24 12.08 -13.32
C PRO A 130 14.14 11.45 -14.17
N LEU A 131 13.14 10.88 -13.49
CA LEU A 131 11.90 10.36 -14.07
C LEU A 131 10.75 11.30 -13.76
N PHE A 132 10.07 11.74 -14.80
CA PHE A 132 8.99 12.71 -14.71
C PHE A 132 7.62 12.05 -14.73
N ASN A 133 6.65 12.70 -14.07
CA ASN A 133 5.26 12.42 -14.33
C ASN A 133 4.87 12.88 -15.74
N SER A 134 3.85 12.24 -16.32
CA SER A 134 3.28 12.46 -17.65
C SER A 134 3.35 13.91 -18.20
N ASN A 135 3.72 14.01 -19.48
CA ASN A 135 3.55 15.09 -20.46
C ASN A 135 4.04 16.52 -20.15
N ALA A 136 4.19 16.94 -18.89
CA ALA A 136 4.54 18.33 -18.57
C ALA A 136 5.97 18.52 -18.05
N GLU A 137 6.75 17.45 -17.84
CA GLU A 137 8.13 17.48 -17.26
C GLU A 137 8.28 18.36 -16.00
N ASP A 138 7.17 18.65 -15.32
CA ASP A 138 7.17 19.72 -14.31
C ASP A 138 7.58 19.22 -12.93
N ARG A 139 7.42 17.93 -12.66
CA ARG A 139 7.78 17.32 -11.36
C ARG A 139 8.54 16.03 -11.55
N VAL A 140 9.72 15.97 -10.93
CA VAL A 140 10.49 14.73 -10.80
C VAL A 140 9.81 13.87 -9.73
N THR A 141 9.43 12.66 -10.12
CA THR A 141 8.74 11.69 -9.25
C THR A 141 9.67 10.60 -8.74
N SER A 142 10.71 10.30 -9.52
CA SER A 142 11.67 9.25 -9.21
C SER A 142 13.01 9.55 -9.85
N LEU A 143 14.08 8.93 -9.35
CA LEU A 143 15.41 8.98 -9.94
C LEU A 143 15.83 7.56 -10.33
N LEU A 144 16.18 7.38 -11.60
CA LEU A 144 16.81 6.15 -12.08
C LEU A 144 18.32 6.28 -11.88
N CYS A 145 18.90 5.36 -11.12
CA CYS A 145 20.32 5.37 -10.81
C CYS A 145 21.01 4.09 -11.27
N LEU A 146 22.19 4.25 -11.87
CA LEU A 146 23.14 3.18 -12.13
C LEU A 146 24.37 3.40 -11.25
N VAL A 147 24.83 2.33 -10.61
CA VAL A 147 25.84 2.37 -9.55
C VAL A 147 27.02 1.50 -9.95
N ASN A 148 28.22 1.98 -9.60
CA ASN A 148 29.50 1.29 -9.71
C ASN A 148 29.80 0.73 -11.10
N LYS A 149 30.12 1.65 -12.01
CA LYS A 149 30.88 1.36 -13.23
C LYS A 149 32.26 2.00 -13.11
N LYS A 150 33.31 1.38 -13.67
CA LYS A 150 34.67 1.95 -13.67
C LYS A 150 34.70 3.43 -14.02
N ASN A 151 33.97 3.81 -15.07
CA ASN A 151 33.57 5.19 -15.38
C ASN A 151 32.31 5.13 -16.24
N PHE A 152 31.28 5.87 -15.86
CA PHE A 152 30.14 6.15 -16.72
C PHE A 152 30.52 7.15 -17.81
N THR A 153 30.04 6.90 -19.02
CA THR A 153 30.26 7.73 -20.21
C THR A 153 29.00 8.52 -20.56
N VAL A 154 29.13 9.48 -21.47
CA VAL A 154 27.98 10.20 -22.04
C VAL A 154 27.04 9.24 -22.79
N GLU A 155 27.57 8.20 -23.42
CA GLU A 155 26.77 7.18 -24.09
C GLU A 155 25.87 6.41 -23.10
N ASP A 156 26.39 6.08 -21.91
CA ASP A 156 25.58 5.46 -20.85
C ASP A 156 24.44 6.40 -20.40
N LEU A 157 24.73 7.70 -20.31
CA LEU A 157 23.76 8.72 -19.91
C LEU A 157 22.63 8.86 -20.93
N GLU A 158 22.97 8.91 -22.22
CA GLU A 158 21.98 9.00 -23.28
C GLU A 158 21.16 7.69 -23.40
N LEU A 159 21.79 6.53 -23.19
CA LEU A 159 21.07 5.25 -23.11
C LEU A 159 20.08 5.25 -21.94
N ALA A 160 20.53 5.62 -20.73
CA ALA A 160 19.69 5.67 -19.54
C ALA A 160 18.55 6.70 -19.70
N LYS A 161 18.81 7.87 -20.29
CA LYS A 161 17.76 8.85 -20.64
C LYS A 161 16.75 8.31 -21.64
N SER A 162 17.19 7.57 -22.66
CA SER A 162 16.27 6.94 -23.61
C SER A 162 15.34 5.98 -22.89
N TRP A 163 15.88 5.10 -22.04
CA TRP A 163 15.09 4.16 -21.25
C TRP A 163 14.18 4.84 -20.20
N ALA A 164 14.64 5.92 -19.58
CA ALA A 164 13.87 6.70 -18.61
C ALA A 164 12.53 7.18 -19.17
N LYS A 165 12.47 7.55 -20.46
CA LYS A 165 11.24 7.95 -21.15
C LYS A 165 10.19 6.83 -21.19
N TYR A 166 10.61 5.56 -21.19
CA TYR A 166 9.72 4.41 -21.16
C TYR A 166 9.42 3.93 -19.73
N ILE A 167 10.46 3.82 -18.91
CA ILE A 167 10.37 3.33 -17.53
C ILE A 167 9.51 4.26 -16.68
N GLY A 168 9.73 5.58 -16.76
CA GLY A 168 9.04 6.56 -15.92
C GLY A 168 7.50 6.46 -15.98
N PRO A 169 6.88 6.62 -17.15
CA PRO A 169 5.42 6.55 -17.28
C PRO A 169 4.84 5.17 -16.94
N LEU A 170 5.54 4.08 -17.28
CA LEU A 170 5.06 2.72 -16.99
C LEU A 170 5.14 2.40 -15.50
N LEU A 171 6.24 2.76 -14.84
CA LEU A 171 6.41 2.60 -13.40
C LEU A 171 5.41 3.46 -12.63
N TRP A 172 5.24 4.72 -13.02
CA TRP A 172 4.25 5.63 -12.43
C TRP A 172 2.86 5.00 -12.45
N ARG A 173 2.44 4.48 -13.61
CA ARG A 173 1.15 3.80 -13.73
C ARG A 173 1.06 2.51 -12.92
N CYS A 174 2.14 1.74 -12.86
CA CYS A 174 2.17 0.52 -12.07
C CYS A 174 1.95 0.83 -10.58
N ARG A 175 2.63 1.84 -10.03
CA ARG A 175 2.43 2.29 -8.65
C ARG A 175 1.03 2.84 -8.41
N GLN A 176 0.53 3.74 -9.26
CA GLN A 176 -0.84 4.27 -9.13
C GLN A 176 -1.88 3.14 -9.08
N TYR A 177 -1.72 2.12 -9.94
CA TYR A 177 -2.60 0.95 -9.92
C TYR A 177 -2.48 0.12 -8.63
N GLU A 178 -1.28 -0.05 -8.09
CA GLU A 178 -1.09 -0.71 -6.79
C GLU A 178 -1.76 0.04 -5.65
N ASP A 179 -1.64 1.37 -5.61
CA ASP A 179 -2.22 2.20 -4.57
C ASP A 179 -3.75 2.23 -4.67
N GLU A 180 -4.31 2.38 -5.85
CA GLU A 180 -5.76 2.21 -6.11
C GLU A 180 -6.25 0.84 -5.63
N ARG A 181 -5.47 -0.22 -5.87
CA ARG A 181 -5.82 -1.59 -5.44
C ARG A 181 -5.76 -1.75 -3.93
N LYS A 182 -4.78 -1.13 -3.24
CA LYS A 182 -4.70 -1.12 -1.77
C LYS A 182 -5.92 -0.42 -1.17
N ILE A 183 -6.23 0.78 -1.64
CA ILE A 183 -7.40 1.56 -1.20
C ILE A 183 -8.69 0.77 -1.42
N ARG A 184 -8.86 0.16 -2.60
CA ARG A 184 -10.03 -0.67 -2.91
C ARG A 184 -10.18 -1.85 -1.95
N LYS A 185 -9.10 -2.55 -1.63
CA LYS A 185 -9.12 -3.67 -0.67
C LYS A 185 -9.50 -3.20 0.74
N GLN A 186 -8.98 -2.07 1.18
CA GLN A 186 -9.33 -1.48 2.48
C GLN A 186 -10.81 -1.10 2.53
N ALA A 187 -11.33 -0.43 1.50
CA ALA A 187 -12.74 -0.08 1.39
C ALA A 187 -13.66 -1.32 1.39
N GLN A 188 -13.28 -2.38 0.66
CA GLN A 188 -14.02 -3.64 0.66
C GLN A 188 -14.05 -4.31 2.04
N SER A 189 -12.92 -4.30 2.76
CA SER A 189 -12.83 -4.85 4.11
C SER A 189 -13.73 -4.08 5.07
N LEU A 190 -13.72 -2.74 5.00
CA LEU A 190 -14.60 -1.90 5.79
C LEU A 190 -16.08 -2.16 5.48
N LEU A 191 -16.46 -2.26 4.20
CA LEU A 191 -17.83 -2.58 3.80
C LEU A 191 -18.29 -3.95 4.33
N GLN A 192 -17.38 -4.93 4.42
CA GLN A 192 -17.69 -6.23 4.99
C GLN A 192 -17.96 -6.16 6.50
N VAL A 193 -17.21 -5.33 7.22
CA VAL A 193 -17.47 -5.04 8.64
C VAL A 193 -18.85 -4.36 8.80
N ILE A 194 -19.15 -3.35 7.99
CA ILE A 194 -20.44 -2.63 8.03
C ILE A 194 -21.60 -3.57 7.76
N LYS A 195 -21.51 -4.44 6.74
CA LYS A 195 -22.56 -5.44 6.45
C LYS A 195 -22.82 -6.36 7.64
N THR A 196 -21.75 -6.79 8.31
CA THR A 196 -21.86 -7.65 9.50
C THR A 196 -22.59 -6.91 10.63
N LEU A 197 -22.26 -5.63 10.86
CA LEU A 197 -22.92 -4.81 11.87
C LEU A 197 -24.39 -4.55 11.54
N LEU A 198 -24.74 -4.28 10.27
CA LEU A 198 -26.13 -4.05 9.87
C LEU A 198 -26.99 -5.30 10.06
N VAL A 199 -26.48 -6.49 9.70
CA VAL A 199 -27.19 -7.75 9.97
C VAL A 199 -27.42 -7.94 11.46
N GLN A 200 -26.44 -7.61 12.31
CA GLN A 200 -26.61 -7.67 13.77
C GLN A 200 -27.72 -6.73 14.27
N ILE A 201 -27.78 -5.50 13.76
CA ILE A 201 -28.82 -4.52 14.12
C ILE A 201 -30.21 -5.01 13.66
N GLU A 202 -30.33 -5.58 12.45
CA GLU A 202 -31.59 -6.14 11.96
C GLU A 202 -32.08 -7.31 12.81
N VAL A 203 -31.19 -8.25 13.16
CA VAL A 203 -31.52 -9.38 14.05
C VAL A 203 -31.98 -8.89 15.41
N MET A 204 -31.32 -7.89 15.99
CA MET A 204 -31.73 -7.29 17.27
C MET A 204 -33.11 -6.66 17.18
N THR A 205 -33.39 -5.92 16.10
CA THR A 205 -34.67 -5.25 15.86
C THR A 205 -35.81 -6.26 15.68
N GLU A 206 -35.56 -7.33 14.93
CA GLU A 206 -36.58 -8.36 14.69
C GLU A 206 -36.83 -9.23 15.92
N ALA A 207 -35.79 -9.59 16.67
CA ALA A 207 -35.93 -10.26 17.96
C ALA A 207 -36.79 -9.43 18.93
N ARG A 208 -36.55 -8.12 19.01
CA ARG A 208 -37.34 -7.18 19.82
C ARG A 208 -38.82 -7.18 19.44
N LYS A 209 -39.14 -7.10 18.13
CA LYS A 209 -40.52 -7.14 17.62
C LYS A 209 -41.23 -8.45 17.93
N LEU A 210 -40.57 -9.59 17.68
CA LEU A 210 -41.15 -10.92 17.88
C LEU A 210 -41.47 -11.21 19.35
N THR A 211 -40.63 -10.74 20.28
CA THR A 211 -40.85 -10.96 21.71
C THR A 211 -41.68 -9.87 22.39
N GLY A 212 -42.00 -8.77 21.67
CA GLY A 212 -42.62 -7.59 22.27
C GLY A 212 -41.75 -6.92 23.32
N ALA A 213 -40.43 -7.08 23.24
CA ALA A 213 -39.51 -6.51 24.22
C ALA A 213 -39.31 -5.02 23.98
N GLU A 214 -39.08 -4.25 25.04
CA GLU A 214 -38.80 -2.81 24.89
C GLU A 214 -37.34 -2.53 24.59
N ARG A 215 -36.43 -3.45 24.94
CA ARG A 215 -34.98 -3.30 24.72
C ARG A 215 -34.36 -4.61 24.24
N CYS A 216 -33.33 -4.47 23.42
CA CYS A 216 -32.51 -5.58 22.94
C CYS A 216 -31.03 -5.20 23.11
N SER A 217 -30.27 -6.05 23.79
CA SER A 217 -28.85 -5.83 24.06
C SER A 217 -28.01 -6.97 23.50
N LEU A 218 -26.93 -6.62 22.81
CA LEU A 218 -25.98 -7.56 22.21
C LEU A 218 -24.66 -7.56 22.98
N PHE A 219 -24.28 -8.75 23.45
CA PHE A 219 -23.02 -8.98 24.16
C PHE A 219 -22.09 -9.87 23.33
N LEU A 220 -20.84 -9.44 23.20
CA LEU A 220 -19.76 -10.21 22.62
C LEU A 220 -18.99 -10.92 23.73
N LEU A 221 -18.71 -12.21 23.57
CA LEU A 221 -17.89 -12.96 24.53
C LEU A 221 -16.41 -12.84 24.14
N ASP A 222 -15.63 -12.21 25.01
CA ASP A 222 -14.17 -12.33 25.01
C ASP A 222 -13.78 -13.63 25.72
N ARG A 223 -13.11 -14.54 25.00
CA ARG A 223 -12.74 -15.86 25.53
C ARG A 223 -11.40 -15.88 26.24
N GLU A 224 -10.54 -14.88 26.00
CA GLU A 224 -9.22 -14.81 26.65
C GLU A 224 -9.40 -14.34 28.09
N GLU A 225 -10.24 -13.31 28.28
CA GLU A 225 -10.57 -12.78 29.60
C GLU A 225 -11.85 -13.39 30.20
N ASN A 226 -12.60 -14.18 29.42
CA ASN A 226 -13.88 -14.78 29.80
C ASN A 226 -14.93 -13.74 30.25
N VAL A 227 -14.90 -12.56 29.61
CA VAL A 227 -15.77 -11.40 29.92
C VAL A 227 -16.75 -11.16 28.77
N LEU A 228 -17.97 -10.75 29.10
CA LEU A 228 -18.95 -10.26 28.13
C LEU A 228 -18.79 -8.75 27.94
N VAL A 229 -18.52 -8.33 26.71
CA VAL A 229 -18.44 -6.91 26.33
C VAL A 229 -19.76 -6.51 25.66
N ALA A 230 -20.50 -5.61 26.31
CA ALA A 230 -21.71 -5.02 25.73
C ALA A 230 -21.33 -4.05 24.61
N LYS A 231 -21.90 -4.21 23.41
CA LYS A 231 -21.54 -3.36 22.26
C LYS A 231 -22.67 -2.48 21.74
N VAL A 232 -23.95 -2.83 21.93
CA VAL A 232 -25.08 -2.03 21.44
C VAL A 232 -26.30 -2.16 22.38
N PHE A 233 -26.87 -1.03 22.78
CA PHE A 233 -28.18 -0.90 23.43
C PHE A 233 -29.15 -0.20 22.48
N ASP A 234 -30.33 -0.78 22.23
CA ASP A 234 -31.45 -0.09 21.58
C ASP A 234 -32.45 0.37 22.64
N GLY A 235 -32.56 1.69 22.84
CA GLY A 235 -33.63 2.26 23.67
C GLY A 235 -33.44 3.73 24.09
N ASN A 236 -33.56 4.65 23.12
CA ASN A 236 -33.73 6.11 23.26
C ASN A 236 -32.59 6.99 23.81
N SER A 237 -32.41 8.10 23.09
CA SER A 237 -31.59 9.30 23.32
C SER A 237 -30.07 9.13 23.38
N THR A 238 -29.45 9.72 22.35
CA THR A 238 -28.09 10.22 22.29
C THR A 238 -27.77 11.18 23.42
N GLU A 239 -27.57 10.72 24.65
CA GLU A 239 -26.84 11.47 25.67
C GLU A 239 -25.98 10.48 26.48
N ASN A 240 -24.67 10.71 26.47
CA ASN A 240 -23.64 10.00 27.26
C ASN A 240 -23.11 8.66 26.71
N LEU A 241 -22.50 8.69 25.52
CA LEU A 241 -21.60 7.63 25.03
C LEU A 241 -20.21 7.64 25.71
N ASN A 242 -19.97 8.53 26.68
CA ASN A 242 -18.65 8.68 27.32
C ASN A 242 -18.50 7.97 28.68
N GLU A 243 -19.53 7.27 29.19
CA GLU A 243 -19.50 6.68 30.55
C GLU A 243 -19.79 5.18 30.62
N ILE A 244 -19.59 4.42 29.54
CA ILE A 244 -19.59 2.94 29.62
C ILE A 244 -18.16 2.40 29.46
N ASN A 245 -17.20 3.06 30.09
CA ASN A 245 -15.93 2.43 30.45
C ASN A 245 -16.05 1.94 31.89
N SER A 246 -15.88 0.63 32.05
CA SER A 246 -15.88 -0.12 33.32
C SER A 246 -17.19 -0.20 34.08
N LEU A 247 -18.10 -1.06 33.62
CA LEU A 247 -18.84 -1.89 34.56
C LEU A 247 -18.49 -3.35 34.24
N SER A 248 -17.45 -3.85 34.90
CA SER A 248 -17.17 -5.27 35.00
C SER A 248 -18.28 -5.90 35.85
N TYR A 249 -19.46 -6.09 35.26
CA TYR A 249 -20.47 -6.94 35.85
C TYR A 249 -19.98 -8.38 35.71
N GLN A 250 -19.42 -8.87 36.81
CA GLN A 250 -19.08 -10.28 36.97
C GLN A 250 -20.40 -11.04 37.19
N TRP A 251 -21.06 -11.41 36.10
CA TRP A 251 -22.28 -12.21 36.17
C TRP A 251 -21.91 -13.65 36.53
N THR A 252 -22.03 -14.01 37.81
CA THR A 252 -22.25 -15.41 38.16
C THR A 252 -23.68 -15.76 37.76
N VAL A 253 -23.85 -16.81 36.96
CA VAL A 253 -25.17 -17.39 36.67
C VAL A 253 -25.69 -18.01 37.96
N SER A 254 -26.28 -17.17 38.79
CA SER A 254 -26.93 -17.54 40.04
C SER A 254 -28.25 -16.77 40.10
N ASP A 255 -29.31 -17.55 40.14
CA ASP A 255 -30.70 -17.19 40.36
C ASP A 255 -31.53 -16.57 39.21
N THR A 256 -32.41 -17.45 38.74
CA THR A 256 -33.59 -17.29 37.91
C THR A 256 -34.66 -16.42 38.57
N THR A 257 -34.41 -15.13 38.77
CA THR A 257 -35.48 -14.18 39.10
C THR A 257 -35.16 -12.80 38.54
N LEU A 258 -35.23 -12.65 37.22
CA LEU A 258 -35.36 -11.36 36.54
C LEU A 258 -36.28 -11.55 35.32
N LYS A 259 -37.16 -10.56 35.14
CA LYS A 259 -38.30 -10.48 34.21
C LYS A 259 -37.96 -11.10 32.85
N LYS A 260 -38.78 -12.07 32.39
CA LYS A 260 -38.72 -12.82 31.11
C LYS A 260 -37.49 -12.53 30.24
N THR A 261 -36.31 -12.91 30.74
CA THR A 261 -35.08 -12.76 29.98
C THR A 261 -34.88 -14.04 29.18
N THR A 262 -35.03 -13.97 27.86
CA THR A 262 -34.75 -15.12 26.97
C THR A 262 -33.38 -14.92 26.37
N ALA A 263 -32.39 -15.68 26.82
CA ALA A 263 -31.09 -15.75 26.19
C ALA A 263 -31.16 -16.69 24.97
N ILE A 264 -30.88 -16.19 23.79
CA ILE A 264 -30.83 -16.99 22.55
C ILE A 264 -29.36 -17.25 22.20
N ASP A 265 -28.89 -18.48 22.36
CA ASP A 265 -27.57 -18.95 21.86
C ASP A 265 -27.72 -19.25 20.35
N VAL A 266 -27.27 -18.34 19.50
CA VAL A 266 -27.32 -18.52 18.04
C VAL A 266 -25.97 -19.06 17.56
N ARG A 267 -25.92 -20.35 17.23
CA ARG A 267 -24.73 -20.97 16.61
C ARG A 267 -24.87 -20.99 15.09
N TRP A 268 -23.93 -20.35 14.40
CA TRP A 268 -23.80 -20.44 12.94
C TRP A 268 -22.78 -21.53 12.53
N PRO A 269 -23.08 -22.36 11.51
CA PRO A 269 -22.12 -23.34 11.01
C PRO A 269 -21.09 -22.66 10.10
N GLY A 270 -19.81 -22.75 10.46
CA GLY A 270 -18.67 -22.35 9.61
C GLY A 270 -17.86 -21.14 10.09
N HIS A 271 -18.43 -20.26 10.92
CA HIS A 271 -17.72 -19.16 11.58
C HIS A 271 -18.20 -19.02 13.03
N ARG A 272 -17.33 -19.32 14.00
CA ARG A 272 -17.65 -19.26 15.44
C ARG A 272 -17.60 -17.81 15.94
N LEU A 273 -18.67 -17.06 15.74
CA LEU A 273 -18.94 -15.85 16.53
C LEU A 273 -19.86 -16.24 17.69
N ASN A 274 -19.35 -16.17 18.92
CA ASN A 274 -20.17 -16.39 20.13
C ASN A 274 -20.77 -15.04 20.55
N PHE A 275 -22.07 -14.89 20.44
CA PHE A 275 -22.79 -13.72 20.93
C PHE A 275 -24.01 -14.14 21.74
N ALA A 276 -24.39 -13.34 22.73
CA ALA A 276 -25.60 -13.52 23.52
C ALA A 276 -26.53 -12.31 23.30
N ILE A 277 -27.81 -12.60 23.03
CA ILE A 277 -28.86 -11.59 22.91
C ILE A 277 -29.69 -11.66 24.19
N VAL A 278 -29.84 -10.52 24.86
CA VAL A 278 -30.67 -10.36 26.08
C VAL A 278 -31.84 -9.44 25.73
N LEU A 279 -33.05 -9.89 26.05
CA LEU A 279 -34.29 -9.17 25.81
C LEU A 279 -34.93 -8.80 27.16
N GLU A 280 -35.19 -7.51 27.36
CA GLU A 280 -35.79 -6.98 28.59
C GLU A 280 -37.17 -6.36 28.29
N ALA A 281 -38.14 -6.63 29.16
CA ALA A 281 -39.44 -5.97 29.20
C ALA A 281 -39.53 -5.13 30.48
N MET A 282 -39.93 -3.85 30.40
CA MET A 282 -40.33 -3.10 31.59
C MET A 282 -41.76 -3.45 31.97
N ASP A 283 -42.00 -3.57 33.27
CA ASP A 283 -43.36 -3.75 33.79
C ASP A 283 -44.11 -2.44 33.61
N SER A 284 -45.31 -2.52 33.04
CA SER A 284 -46.32 -1.46 33.03
C SER A 284 -46.78 -1.09 34.43
#